data_AF-A0A7S0LDI5-F1
#
_entry.id   AF-A0A7S0LDI5-F1
#
_cell.length_a   1.000
_cell.length_b   1.000
_cell.length_c   1.000
_cell.angle_alpha   90.00
_cell.angle_beta   90.00
_cell.angle_gamma   90.00
#
_symmetry.space_group_name_H-M   'P 1'
#
loop_
_entity.id
_entity.type
_entity.pdbx_description
1 polymer ?
#
loop_
_entity_poly.entity_id
_entity_poly.type
_entity_poly.pdbx_seq_one_letter_code
_entity_poly.pdbx_strand_id
1 'polypeptide(L)'
;PVSALADNPETMSEENAQERNRVAKLLLQLCMREMFEFQFMQTDPNWSNFLYDPDSGVVNLVDFGASRGFSDEFMDLYIENVKACAERDREGVLYYAQKLGFLTGDESKATLDAHVEAGFIVGEPFGSVGPYDFGKAHIAERVSS
;
A
#
# COMPACT_ATOMS: atom_id res chain seq x y z
N PRO A 1 -19.72 1.36 -5.04
CA PRO A 1 -18.43 0.95 -4.39
C PRO A 1 -17.28 1.63 -5.13
N VAL A 2 -16.14 1.89 -4.48
CA VAL A 2 -14.96 2.47 -5.16
C VAL A 2 -14.49 1.63 -6.35
N SER A 3 -14.75 0.32 -6.34
CA SER A 3 -14.46 -0.59 -7.46
C SER A 3 -15.23 -0.25 -8.74
N ALA A 4 -16.36 0.45 -8.64
CA ALA A 4 -17.14 0.90 -9.80
C ALA A 4 -16.46 2.05 -10.57
N LEU A 5 -15.42 2.67 -9.99
CA LEU A 5 -14.59 3.67 -10.66
C LEU A 5 -13.49 3.02 -11.52
N ALA A 6 -13.35 1.69 -11.50
CA ALA A 6 -12.38 0.99 -12.34
C ALA A 6 -12.91 0.85 -13.78
N ASP A 7 -12.83 1.94 -14.55
CA ASP A 7 -13.15 1.92 -15.99
C ASP A 7 -12.00 1.34 -16.83
N ASN A 8 -12.35 0.80 -18.00
CA ASN A 8 -11.37 0.36 -19.00
C ASN A 8 -10.52 1.56 -19.46
N PRO A 9 -9.18 1.51 -19.37
CA PRO A 9 -8.30 2.60 -19.77
C PRO A 9 -8.52 3.10 -21.20
N GLU A 10 -8.95 2.24 -22.12
CA GLU A 10 -9.16 2.57 -23.54
C GLU A 10 -10.40 3.44 -23.80
N THR A 11 -11.33 3.53 -22.84
CA THR A 11 -12.61 4.24 -22.99
C THR A 11 -12.83 5.35 -21.96
N MET A 12 -11.79 5.69 -21.18
CA MET A 12 -11.90 6.58 -20.02
C MET A 12 -11.77 8.06 -20.42
N SER A 13 -12.71 8.90 -19.97
CA SER A 13 -12.63 10.35 -20.12
C SER A 13 -11.57 10.96 -19.17
N GLU A 14 -11.06 12.15 -19.50
CA GLU A 14 -10.13 12.86 -18.60
C GLU A 14 -10.75 13.17 -17.23
N GLU A 15 -12.04 13.50 -17.20
CA GLU A 15 -12.80 13.75 -15.96
C GLU A 15 -12.87 12.50 -15.08
N ASN A 16 -13.16 11.33 -15.67
CA ASN A 16 -13.16 10.06 -14.94
C ASN A 16 -11.75 9.71 -14.42
N ALA A 17 -10.71 9.99 -15.20
CA ALA A 17 -9.33 9.74 -14.78
C ALA A 17 -8.90 10.61 -13.60
N GLN A 18 -9.28 11.91 -13.61
CA GLN A 18 -9.02 12.81 -12.50
C GLN A 18 -9.75 12.36 -11.23
N GLU A 19 -11.00 11.93 -11.35
CA GLU A 19 -11.79 11.49 -10.21
C GLU A 19 -11.24 10.18 -9.61
N ARG A 20 -10.84 9.23 -10.46
CA ARG A 20 -10.13 8.02 -10.01
C ARG A 20 -8.85 8.35 -9.25
N ASN A 21 -8.04 9.27 -9.77
CA ASN A 21 -6.81 9.69 -9.10
C ASN A 21 -7.11 10.36 -7.75
N ARG A 22 -8.20 11.14 -7.67
CA ARG A 22 -8.65 11.77 -6.43
C ARG A 22 -9.05 10.73 -5.38
N VAL A 23 -9.89 9.77 -5.75
CA VAL A 23 -10.34 8.70 -4.84
C VAL A 23 -9.17 7.80 -4.43
N ALA A 24 -8.29 7.42 -5.36
CA ALA A 24 -7.09 6.64 -5.04
C ALA A 24 -6.18 7.38 -4.04
N LYS A 25 -6.01 8.70 -4.22
CA LYS A 25 -5.26 9.53 -3.28
C LYS A 25 -5.91 9.57 -1.90
N LEU A 26 -7.24 9.71 -1.81
CA LEU A 26 -7.95 9.69 -0.53
C LEU A 26 -7.77 8.37 0.20
N LEU A 27 -7.85 7.24 -0.51
CA LEU A 27 -7.65 5.90 0.06
C LEU A 27 -6.21 5.71 0.56
N LEU A 28 -5.22 6.15 -0.22
CA LEU A 28 -3.83 6.09 0.21
C LEU A 28 -3.57 6.99 1.43
N GLN A 29 -4.11 8.22 1.43
CA GLN A 29 -4.01 9.12 2.58
C GLN A 29 -4.65 8.54 3.84
N LEU A 30 -5.82 7.92 3.71
CA LEU A 30 -6.48 7.24 4.81
C LEU A 30 -5.60 6.12 5.36
N CYS A 31 -5.08 5.24 4.50
CA CYS A 31 -4.17 4.16 4.88
C CYS A 31 -2.96 4.70 5.66
N MET A 32 -2.33 5.79 5.19
CA MET A 32 -1.21 6.42 5.89
C MET A 32 -1.61 6.94 7.28
N ARG A 33 -2.81 7.50 7.43
CA ARG A 33 -3.30 7.98 8.74
C ARG A 33 -3.65 6.82 9.66
N GLU A 34 -4.29 5.77 9.16
CA GLU A 34 -4.58 4.56 9.93
C GLU A 34 -3.30 3.92 10.50
N MET A 35 -2.23 3.91 9.70
CA MET A 35 -0.94 3.37 10.11
C MET A 35 -0.21 4.29 11.09
N PHE A 36 -0.04 5.57 10.77
CA PHE A 36 0.92 6.45 11.47
C PHE A 36 0.29 7.50 12.39
N GLU A 37 -1.00 7.79 12.26
CA GLU A 37 -1.70 8.75 13.12
C GLU A 37 -2.61 8.04 14.13
N PHE A 38 -3.36 7.04 13.67
CA PHE A 38 -4.31 6.31 14.50
C PHE A 38 -3.72 5.03 15.09
N GLN A 39 -2.73 4.45 14.41
CA GLN A 39 -2.14 3.14 14.72
C GLN A 39 -3.22 2.07 14.88
N PHE A 40 -4.29 2.21 14.10
CA PHE A 40 -5.47 1.39 14.10
C PHE A 40 -6.00 1.35 12.68
N MET A 41 -5.89 0.19 12.05
CA MET A 41 -6.11 0.04 10.62
C MET A 41 -7.10 -1.07 10.33
N GLN A 42 -8.00 -0.82 9.38
CA GLN A 42 -8.77 -1.89 8.76
C GLN A 42 -7.87 -2.72 7.84
N THR A 43 -7.54 -3.95 8.26
CA THR A 43 -6.64 -4.82 7.47
C THR A 43 -7.37 -5.64 6.41
N ASP A 44 -8.69 -5.50 6.28
CA ASP A 44 -9.49 -6.20 5.25
C ASP A 44 -9.39 -5.47 3.90
N PRO A 45 -8.85 -6.12 2.85
CA PRO A 45 -8.70 -5.54 1.52
C PRO A 45 -10.01 -5.45 0.73
N ASN A 46 -11.17 -5.77 1.32
CA ASN A 46 -12.44 -5.76 0.63
C ASN A 46 -12.90 -4.34 0.20
N TRP A 47 -12.86 -4.08 -1.11
CA TRP A 47 -13.29 -2.81 -1.70
C TRP A 47 -14.76 -2.45 -1.49
N SER A 48 -15.63 -3.41 -1.15
CA SER A 48 -17.02 -3.11 -0.81
C SER A 48 -17.17 -2.35 0.52
N ASN A 49 -16.13 -2.32 1.35
CA ASN A 49 -16.09 -1.53 2.58
C ASN A 49 -15.94 -0.02 2.30
N PHE A 50 -15.65 0.37 1.05
CA PHE A 50 -15.45 1.75 0.63
C PHE A 50 -16.53 2.16 -0.39
N LEU A 51 -17.44 3.03 0.03
CA LEU A 51 -18.53 3.54 -0.79
C LEU A 51 -18.25 4.98 -1.21
N TYR A 52 -18.00 5.16 -2.50
CA TYR A 52 -17.84 6.48 -3.09
C TYR A 52 -19.19 7.10 -3.44
N ASP A 53 -19.43 8.32 -2.95
CA ASP A 53 -20.55 9.17 -3.33
C ASP A 53 -20.07 10.23 -4.35
N PRO A 54 -20.48 10.13 -5.63
CA PRO A 54 -20.03 11.04 -6.68
C PRO A 54 -20.57 12.47 -6.53
N ASP A 55 -21.72 12.66 -5.88
CA ASP A 55 -22.34 13.98 -5.75
C ASP A 55 -21.61 14.83 -4.70
N SER A 56 -21.21 14.22 -3.58
CA SER A 56 -20.48 14.89 -2.50
C SER A 56 -18.95 14.73 -2.60
N GLY A 57 -18.48 13.79 -3.41
CA GLY A 57 -17.07 13.44 -3.52
C GLY A 57 -16.51 12.72 -2.28
N VAL A 58 -17.36 12.16 -1.42
CA VAL A 58 -16.97 11.52 -0.15
C VAL A 58 -16.75 10.02 -0.35
N VAL A 59 -15.70 9.48 0.29
CA VAL A 59 -15.48 8.03 0.43
C VAL A 59 -15.95 7.63 1.84
N ASN A 60 -17.01 6.85 1.91
CA ASN A 60 -17.58 6.34 3.15
C ASN A 60 -17.02 4.95 3.47
N LEU A 61 -16.61 4.74 4.73
CA LEU A 61 -16.18 3.45 5.24
C LEU A 61 -17.33 2.80 6.01
N VAL A 62 -17.70 1.57 5.63
CA VAL A 62 -18.91 0.92 6.17
C VAL A 62 -18.63 -0.26 7.11
N ASP A 63 -17.41 -0.78 7.15
CA ASP A 63 -17.07 -1.93 7.99
C ASP A 63 -15.71 -1.75 8.64
N PHE A 64 -15.66 -1.88 9.98
CA PHE A 64 -14.42 -1.81 10.78
C PHE A 64 -14.16 -3.12 11.54
N GLY A 65 -14.87 -4.22 11.22
CA GLY A 65 -14.83 -5.48 11.94
C GLY A 65 -13.47 -6.19 11.91
N ALA A 66 -12.62 -5.88 10.94
CA ALA A 66 -11.26 -6.40 10.81
C ALA A 66 -10.18 -5.40 11.26
N SER A 67 -10.54 -4.38 12.04
CA SER A 67 -9.57 -3.37 12.47
C SER A 67 -8.63 -3.91 13.54
N ARG A 68 -7.34 -3.58 13.42
CA ARG A 68 -6.29 -3.98 14.37
C ARG A 68 -5.49 -2.78 14.82
N GLY A 69 -5.15 -2.77 16.11
CA GLY A 69 -4.20 -1.82 16.67
C GLY A 69 -2.76 -2.30 16.51
N PHE A 70 -1.85 -1.35 16.31
CA PHE A 70 -0.42 -1.57 16.26
C PHE A 70 0.27 -0.78 17.37
N SER A 71 1.32 -1.34 17.96
CA SER A 71 2.14 -0.63 18.95
C SER A 71 3.08 0.38 18.27
N ASP A 72 3.45 1.45 18.99
CA ASP A 72 4.48 2.41 18.57
C ASP A 72 5.75 1.71 18.05
N GLU A 73 6.29 0.76 18.83
CA GLU A 73 7.49 0.01 18.48
C GLU A 73 7.37 -0.75 17.15
N PHE A 74 6.18 -1.26 16.84
CA PHE A 74 5.93 -1.97 15.58
C PHE A 74 5.92 -0.96 14.42
N MET A 75 5.25 0.18 14.60
CA MET A 75 5.15 1.20 13.57
C MET A 75 6.49 1.88 13.27
N ASP A 76 7.31 2.11 14.29
CA ASP A 76 8.67 2.65 14.16
C ASP A 76 9.56 1.73 13.34
N LEU A 77 9.49 0.41 13.58
CA LEU A 77 10.23 -0.57 12.79
C LEU A 77 9.66 -0.68 11.36
N TYR A 78 8.34 -0.58 11.22
CA TYR A 78 7.66 -0.71 9.94
C TYR A 78 8.02 0.44 8.98
N ILE A 79 8.04 1.69 9.46
CA ILE A 79 8.42 2.83 8.60
C ILE A 79 9.87 2.75 8.15
N GLU A 80 10.78 2.28 9.01
CA GLU A 80 12.18 2.07 8.63
C GLU A 80 12.34 0.93 7.60
N ASN A 81 11.52 -0.12 7.69
CA ASN A 81 11.47 -1.15 6.64
C ASN A 81 10.98 -0.59 5.30
N VAL A 82 9.90 0.20 5.30
CA VAL A 82 9.38 0.87 4.10
C VAL A 82 10.43 1.81 3.49
N LYS A 83 11.15 2.55 4.32
CA LYS A 83 12.24 3.42 3.88
C LYS A 83 13.38 2.61 3.23
N ALA A 84 13.81 1.51 3.85
CA ALA A 84 14.83 0.64 3.27
C ALA A 84 14.39 0.06 1.92
N CYS A 85 13.11 -0.31 1.78
CA CYS A 85 12.53 -0.72 0.50
C CYS A 85 12.61 0.40 -0.56
N ALA A 86 12.24 1.63 -0.19
CA ALA A 86 12.26 2.79 -1.08
C ALA A 86 13.67 3.21 -1.51
N GLU A 87 14.64 3.12 -0.60
CA GLU A 87 16.06 3.44 -0.83
C GLU A 87 16.83 2.29 -1.50
N ARG A 88 16.17 1.15 -1.74
CA ARG A 88 16.76 -0.09 -2.27
C ARG A 88 17.90 -0.63 -1.40
N ASP A 89 17.80 -0.45 -0.08
CA ASP A 89 18.74 -0.96 0.91
C ASP A 89 18.40 -2.41 1.28
N ARG A 90 19.07 -3.36 0.64
CA ARG A 90 18.88 -4.80 0.89
C ARG A 90 19.14 -5.17 2.36
N GLU A 91 20.18 -4.62 2.97
CA GLU A 91 20.56 -4.99 4.34
C GLU A 91 19.54 -4.45 5.34
N GLY A 92 19.10 -3.20 5.16
CA GLY A 92 18.02 -2.59 5.91
C GLY A 92 16.71 -3.38 5.80
N VAL A 93 16.31 -3.77 4.59
CA VAL A 93 15.08 -4.57 4.38
C VAL A 93 15.11 -5.85 5.20
N LEU A 94 16.19 -6.64 5.10
CA LEU A 94 16.31 -7.90 5.82
C LEU A 94 16.37 -7.70 7.34
N TYR A 95 17.12 -6.69 7.79
CA TYR A 95 17.25 -6.36 9.21
C TYR A 95 15.89 -6.03 9.83
N TYR A 96 15.15 -5.08 9.25
CA TYR A 96 13.86 -4.67 9.80
C TYR A 96 12.79 -5.75 9.61
N ALA A 97 12.81 -6.50 8.49
CA ALA A 97 11.88 -7.61 8.29
C ALA A 97 12.03 -8.71 9.36
N GLN A 98 13.26 -9.00 9.81
CA GLN A 98 13.48 -9.92 10.92
C GLN A 98 13.00 -9.34 12.25
N LYS A 99 13.24 -8.05 12.50
CA LYS A 99 12.76 -7.36 13.72
C LYS A 99 11.24 -7.31 13.81
N LEU A 100 10.57 -7.13 12.67
CA LEU A 100 9.11 -7.16 12.54
C LEU A 100 8.53 -8.59 12.61
N GLY A 101 9.38 -9.62 12.61
CA GLY A 101 8.97 -11.01 12.60
C GLY A 101 8.42 -11.51 11.26
N PHE A 102 8.64 -10.77 10.17
CA PHE A 102 8.32 -11.23 8.81
C PHE A 102 9.27 -12.33 8.35
N LEU A 103 10.50 -12.30 8.86
CA LEU A 103 11.53 -13.31 8.65
C LEU A 103 11.97 -13.87 10.01
N THR A 104 12.22 -15.17 10.03
CA THR A 104 12.72 -15.91 11.19
C THR A 104 14.24 -15.87 11.28
N GLY A 105 14.93 -15.76 10.13
CA GLY A 105 16.38 -15.87 10.00
C GLY A 105 16.85 -17.23 9.45
N ASP A 106 15.94 -18.20 9.33
CA ASP A 106 16.22 -19.54 8.82
C ASP A 106 15.84 -19.71 7.33
N GLU A 107 15.45 -18.61 6.67
CA GLU A 107 15.01 -18.63 5.29
C GLU A 107 16.12 -19.02 4.32
N SER A 108 15.74 -19.72 3.25
CA SER A 108 16.65 -19.99 2.16
C SER A 108 17.10 -18.69 1.49
N LYS A 109 18.28 -18.69 0.87
CA LYS A 109 18.76 -17.54 0.09
C LYS A 109 17.74 -17.09 -0.96
N ALA A 110 17.08 -18.03 -1.64
CA ALA A 110 16.05 -17.71 -2.62
C ALA A 110 14.84 -16.99 -2.01
N THR A 111 14.43 -17.38 -0.81
CA THR A 111 13.34 -16.72 -0.07
C THR A 111 13.72 -15.31 0.36
N LEU A 112 14.96 -15.12 0.86
CA LEU A 112 15.47 -13.79 1.23
C LEU A 112 15.55 -12.87 0.01
N ASP A 113 16.05 -13.37 -1.11
CA ASP A 113 16.17 -12.60 -2.35
C ASP A 113 14.78 -12.23 -2.89
N ALA A 114 13.80 -13.15 -2.85
CA ALA A 114 12.42 -12.86 -3.24
C ALA A 114 11.75 -11.83 -2.31
N HIS A 115 11.97 -11.92 -0.99
CA HIS A 115 11.44 -10.95 -0.04
C HIS A 115 11.99 -9.54 -0.30
N VAL A 116 13.30 -9.42 -0.54
CA VAL A 116 13.95 -8.15 -0.86
C VAL A 116 13.41 -7.58 -2.17
N GLU A 117 13.30 -8.39 -3.21
CA GLU A 117 12.79 -7.92 -4.50
C GLU A 117 11.33 -7.45 -4.42
N ALA A 118 10.48 -8.23 -3.74
CA ALA A 118 9.11 -7.81 -3.46
C ALA A 118 9.06 -6.49 -2.68
N GLY A 119 9.92 -6.33 -1.67
CA GLY A 119 10.08 -5.08 -0.94
C GLY A 119 10.45 -3.90 -1.83
N PHE A 120 11.43 -4.07 -2.73
CA PHE A 120 11.85 -3.03 -3.67
C PHE A 120 10.75 -2.64 -4.67
N ILE A 121 9.97 -3.62 -5.14
CA ILE A 121 8.84 -3.36 -6.03
C ILE A 121 7.75 -2.54 -5.32
N VAL A 122 7.41 -2.89 -4.07
CA VAL A 122 6.43 -2.15 -3.26
C VAL A 122 6.96 -0.78 -2.81
N GLY A 123 8.29 -0.65 -2.62
CA GLY A 123 8.97 0.59 -2.25
C GLY A 123 9.09 1.62 -3.37
N GLU A 124 8.97 1.19 -4.64
CA GLU A 124 9.17 2.02 -5.84
C GLU A 124 8.36 3.34 -5.84
N PRO A 125 7.07 3.38 -5.45
CA PRO A 125 6.31 4.62 -5.40
C PRO A 125 6.87 5.65 -4.41
N PHE A 126 7.47 5.18 -3.31
CA PHE A 126 8.01 6.05 -2.25
C PHE A 126 9.40 6.58 -2.58
N GLY A 127 10.16 5.88 -3.43
CA GLY A 127 11.46 6.35 -3.95
C GLY A 127 11.37 7.21 -5.22
N SER A 128 10.18 7.30 -5.82
CA SER A 128 9.96 8.02 -7.07
C SER A 128 9.79 9.53 -6.86
N VAL A 129 10.36 10.32 -7.78
CA VAL A 129 10.18 11.78 -7.78
C VAL A 129 8.95 12.14 -8.61
N GLY A 130 7.94 12.74 -7.96
CA GLY A 130 6.71 13.21 -8.61
C GLY A 130 5.58 12.18 -8.58
N PRO A 131 4.51 12.37 -9.39
CA PRO A 131 3.39 11.44 -9.45
C PRO A 131 3.82 10.05 -9.91
N TYR A 132 3.29 9.01 -9.26
CA TYR A 132 3.55 7.62 -9.60
C TYR A 132 2.34 6.99 -10.31
N ASP A 133 2.58 6.34 -11.46
CA ASP A 133 1.54 5.68 -12.26
C ASP A 133 1.40 4.21 -11.85
N PHE A 134 0.59 3.97 -10.82
CA PHE A 134 0.28 2.62 -10.33
C PHE A 134 -0.34 1.70 -11.40
N GLY A 135 -1.06 2.28 -12.37
CA GLY A 135 -1.74 1.53 -13.43
C GLY A 135 -0.77 0.94 -14.45
N LYS A 136 0.32 1.67 -14.79
CA LYS A 136 1.36 1.19 -15.71
C LYS A 136 2.47 0.38 -15.03
N ALA A 137 2.65 0.57 -13.73
CA ALA A 137 3.72 -0.10 -13.01
C ALA A 137 3.45 -1.59 -12.74
N HIS A 138 2.19 -2.04 -12.82
CA HIS A 138 1.76 -3.43 -12.57
C HIS A 138 2.37 -4.03 -11.29
N ILE A 139 2.48 -3.23 -10.22
CA ILE A 139 3.14 -3.61 -8.96
C ILE A 139 2.59 -4.94 -8.42
N ALA A 140 1.27 -5.10 -8.39
CA ALA A 140 0.63 -6.30 -7.84
C ALA A 140 1.07 -7.59 -8.57
N GLU A 141 1.16 -7.54 -9.90
CA GLU A 141 1.60 -8.67 -10.73
C GLU A 141 3.09 -8.96 -10.48
N ARG A 142 3.92 -7.92 -10.46
CA ARG A 142 5.37 -8.02 -10.24
C ARG A 142 5.75 -8.61 -8.88
N VAL A 143 4.99 -8.30 -7.82
CA VAL A 143 5.23 -8.86 -6.48
C VAL A 143 4.90 -10.35 -6.41
N SER A 144 3.94 -10.82 -7.22
CA SER A 144 3.50 -12.22 -7.26
C SER A 144 4.28 -13.12 -8.24
N SER A 145 5.23 -12.54 -8.98
CA SER A 145 6.01 -13.18 -10.05
C SER A 145 7.30 -13.79 -9.51
#